data_AF-D7C5Y0-F1
#
_entry.id   AF-D7C5Y0-F1
#
_cell.length_a   1.000
_cell.length_b   1.000
_cell.length_c   1.000
_cell.angle_alpha   90.00
_cell.angle_beta   90.00
_cell.angle_gamma   90.00
#
_symmetry.space_group_name_H-M   'P 1'
#
loop_
_entity.id
_entity.type
_entity.pdbx_description
1 polymer ?
#
loop_
_entity_poly.entity_id
_entity_poly.type
_entity_poly.pdbx_seq_one_letter_code
_entity_poly.pdbx_strand_id
1 'polypeptide(L)'
;MAVTRRRMIGGAIAATAGLGTVAGLTRADAAESAGAQPAASGPGDVVGKISVGYQGWFACTGDGSPINSWWHWSRDKSQPPSLSNTTIKSWPDMSDYQRGFTTAYPNLNSGRPAQLFTSWDQQTVDTHFRWMRSNNIDTAALQRFNPFGDEGPTRDGMAQKVRQSAEANGRKFYIMYDVTGWTSMQSQIKQDWTEKMKAHTASSAYARQNGKPVVCIWGFGFNDSGRPFEPGPCKDVVDWFKAQGCYVIGGVPTHWRTGTEDSRPGFSAVYHSFDMISPWMVGRISSASQSDDFFTNINTPDKADCDAHGIDYQPCVMPGDLQERHRRHGDFMWRQFYNMVRLGAAGIYISMFDEFNEGNQIARTAATAADVPSGSGIWALDEDGTACSSDYYLRLTGDGGRMLKGQIALTPNRPTSPTA
;
A
#
# COMPACT_ATOMS: atom_id res chain seq x y z
N MET A 1 49.16 -39.04 21.03
CA MET A 1 49.91 -38.88 19.77
C MET A 1 50.52 -40.22 19.39
N ALA A 2 49.97 -40.89 18.40
CA ALA A 2 50.59 -42.08 17.82
C ALA A 2 50.29 -42.10 16.31
N VAL A 3 51.37 -42.20 15.57
CA VAL A 3 51.49 -42.21 14.11
C VAL A 3 51.36 -43.64 13.61
N THR A 4 50.69 -43.85 12.47
CA THR A 4 50.92 -45.01 11.58
C THR A 4 50.56 -44.59 10.16
N ARG A 5 51.53 -44.26 9.28
CA ARG A 5 52.47 -45.08 8.50
C ARG A 5 51.88 -45.72 7.22
N ARG A 6 52.46 -45.25 6.10
CA ARG A 6 52.89 -45.94 4.85
C ARG A 6 51.80 -46.57 3.96
N ARG A 7 51.59 -46.06 2.73
CA ARG A 7 52.36 -46.32 1.47
C ARG A 7 52.61 -47.82 1.20
N MET A 8 52.05 -48.34 0.11
CA MET A 8 52.73 -48.84 -1.10
C MET A 8 51.66 -49.20 -2.16
N ILE A 9 51.72 -48.65 -3.38
CA ILE A 9 52.26 -49.28 -4.63
C ILE A 9 51.56 -50.61 -4.90
N GLY A 10 50.90 -50.88 -6.02
CA GLY A 10 51.01 -50.41 -7.40
C GLY A 10 50.81 -51.64 -8.29
N GLY A 11 50.30 -51.48 -9.50
CA GLY A 11 50.19 -52.60 -10.45
C GLY A 11 49.06 -52.44 -11.46
N ALA A 12 49.41 -51.94 -12.63
CA ALA A 12 48.58 -51.97 -13.82
C ALA A 12 48.73 -53.31 -14.57
N ILE A 13 47.86 -53.46 -15.58
CA ILE A 13 47.91 -54.37 -16.74
C ILE A 13 47.09 -55.67 -16.58
N ALA A 14 45.97 -55.75 -17.29
CA ALA A 14 45.86 -56.55 -18.53
C ALA A 14 44.43 -56.49 -19.06
N ALA A 15 44.30 -56.10 -20.33
CA ALA A 15 43.08 -56.22 -21.11
C ALA A 15 42.90 -57.67 -21.57
N THR A 16 41.70 -58.21 -21.40
CA THR A 16 41.21 -59.36 -22.19
C THR A 16 39.76 -59.12 -22.56
N ALA A 17 39.51 -59.15 -23.87
CA ALA A 17 38.20 -59.04 -24.48
C ALA A 17 37.36 -60.28 -24.14
N GLY A 18 36.14 -60.06 -23.66
CA GLY A 18 35.13 -61.08 -23.45
C GLY A 18 33.77 -60.55 -23.88
N LEU A 19 33.30 -61.02 -25.03
CA LEU A 19 31.92 -60.87 -25.50
C LEU A 19 31.00 -61.59 -24.51
N GLY A 20 30.27 -60.81 -23.72
CA GLY A 20 29.24 -61.30 -22.80
C GLY A 20 28.01 -60.41 -22.90
N THR A 21 26.97 -60.93 -23.54
CA THR A 21 25.63 -60.36 -23.60
C THR A 21 25.06 -60.19 -22.18
N VAL A 22 24.95 -58.95 -21.72
CA VAL A 22 24.21 -58.61 -20.50
C VAL A 22 23.03 -57.74 -20.91
N ALA A 23 21.82 -58.27 -20.66
CA ALA A 23 20.58 -57.56 -20.82
C ALA A 23 20.58 -56.30 -19.95
N GLY A 24 20.76 -55.14 -20.60
CA GLY A 24 20.68 -53.84 -19.96
C GLY A 24 19.22 -53.48 -19.71
N LEU A 25 18.76 -53.70 -18.47
CA LEU A 25 17.65 -52.96 -17.90
C LEU A 25 18.06 -51.48 -17.85
N THR A 26 17.66 -50.70 -18.85
CA THR A 26 17.78 -49.24 -18.80
C THR A 26 16.79 -48.73 -17.77
N ARG A 27 17.34 -48.34 -16.62
CA ARG A 27 16.73 -47.49 -15.60
C ARG A 27 16.11 -46.29 -16.33
N ALA A 28 14.79 -46.17 -16.26
CA ALA A 28 14.13 -44.94 -16.65
C ALA A 28 14.60 -43.86 -15.66
N ASP A 29 15.46 -42.96 -16.12
CA ASP A 29 15.75 -41.73 -15.42
C ASP A 29 14.43 -40.94 -15.36
N ALA A 30 13.77 -41.01 -14.21
CA ALA A 30 12.76 -40.05 -13.82
C ALA A 30 13.48 -38.71 -13.64
N ALA A 31 13.64 -37.99 -14.75
CA ALA A 31 13.85 -36.55 -14.69
C ALA A 31 12.57 -35.98 -14.05
N GLU A 32 12.62 -35.75 -12.74
CA GLU A 32 11.69 -34.84 -12.08
C GLU A 32 11.66 -33.57 -12.94
N SER A 33 10.50 -33.29 -13.52
CA SER A 33 10.27 -31.99 -14.12
C SER A 33 10.44 -30.99 -12.99
N ALA A 34 11.58 -30.30 -12.95
CA ALA A 34 11.70 -29.05 -12.23
C ALA A 34 10.53 -28.20 -12.71
N GLY A 35 9.50 -28.07 -11.88
CA GLY A 35 8.30 -27.33 -12.23
C GLY A 35 8.73 -25.97 -12.75
N ALA A 36 8.28 -25.61 -13.95
CA ALA A 36 8.57 -24.30 -14.52
C ALA A 36 8.20 -23.26 -13.45
N GLN A 37 9.16 -22.42 -13.06
CA GLN A 37 8.86 -21.35 -12.11
C GLN A 37 7.71 -20.51 -12.68
N PRO A 38 6.73 -20.12 -11.84
CA PRO A 38 5.64 -19.28 -12.30
C PRO A 38 6.21 -18.03 -12.99
N ALA A 39 5.75 -17.73 -14.19
CA ALA A 39 6.19 -16.53 -14.89
C ALA A 39 5.72 -15.29 -14.11
N ALA A 40 6.64 -14.36 -13.85
CA ALA A 40 6.29 -13.07 -13.26
C ALA A 40 5.23 -12.36 -14.11
N SER A 41 4.31 -11.64 -13.46
CA SER A 41 3.30 -10.86 -14.17
C SER A 41 3.96 -9.80 -15.06
N GLY A 42 3.41 -9.62 -16.26
CA GLY A 42 3.81 -8.50 -17.11
C GLY A 42 3.32 -7.16 -16.55
N PRO A 43 3.85 -6.02 -17.03
CA PRO A 43 3.37 -4.70 -16.64
C PRO A 43 1.86 -4.54 -16.88
N GLY A 44 1.17 -3.90 -15.93
CA GLY A 44 -0.27 -3.63 -15.99
C GLY A 44 -0.61 -2.35 -15.24
N ASP A 45 -1.80 -2.29 -14.63
CA ASP A 45 -2.23 -1.11 -13.86
C ASP A 45 -1.75 -1.13 -12.39
N VAL A 46 -1.09 -2.21 -11.93
CA VAL A 46 -0.44 -2.29 -10.60
C VAL A 46 1.01 -2.80 -10.66
N VAL A 47 1.34 -3.74 -11.55
CA VAL A 47 2.74 -4.15 -11.78
C VAL A 47 3.46 -3.09 -12.63
N GLY A 48 4.61 -2.63 -12.14
CA GLY A 48 5.38 -1.51 -12.68
C GLY A 48 4.81 -0.12 -12.32
N LYS A 49 3.92 -0.04 -11.33
CA LYS A 49 3.15 1.17 -10.99
C LYS A 49 3.33 1.58 -9.53
N ILE A 50 3.09 2.87 -9.28
CA ILE A 50 2.85 3.42 -7.94
C ILE A 50 1.35 3.45 -7.69
N SER A 51 0.92 2.67 -6.70
CA SER A 51 -0.44 2.74 -6.14
C SER A 51 -0.41 3.54 -4.86
N VAL A 52 -1.49 4.25 -4.53
CA VAL A 52 -1.61 4.98 -3.27
C VAL A 52 -2.89 4.56 -2.55
N GLY A 53 -2.82 4.39 -1.22
CA GLY A 53 -4.01 4.24 -0.41
C GLY A 53 -4.80 5.54 -0.38
N TYR A 54 -6.06 5.49 -0.79
CA TYR A 54 -6.92 6.65 -0.87
C TYR A 54 -8.17 6.44 -0.02
N GLN A 55 -8.30 7.23 1.05
CA GLN A 55 -9.37 7.09 2.02
C GLN A 55 -10.67 7.69 1.52
N GLY A 56 -10.61 8.97 1.11
CA GLY A 56 -11.79 9.71 0.68
C GLY A 56 -12.88 9.83 1.74
N TRP A 57 -12.53 9.84 3.03
CA TRP A 57 -13.49 9.72 4.13
C TRP A 57 -13.73 11.00 4.94
N PHE A 58 -13.03 12.09 4.65
CA PHE A 58 -13.14 13.30 5.46
C PHE A 58 -14.44 14.01 5.12
N ALA A 59 -15.30 14.25 6.10
CA ALA A 59 -16.59 14.90 5.87
C ALA A 59 -16.82 16.04 6.86
N CYS A 60 -17.71 16.95 6.50
CA CYS A 60 -18.09 18.09 7.32
C CYS A 60 -19.61 18.17 7.44
N THR A 61 -20.13 18.72 8.54
CA THR A 61 -21.56 19.05 8.62
C THR A 61 -21.93 20.08 7.54
N GLY A 62 -22.99 19.83 6.78
CA GLY A 62 -23.46 20.71 5.70
C GLY A 62 -22.71 20.57 4.38
N ASP A 63 -21.89 19.52 4.21
CA ASP A 63 -21.19 19.25 2.95
C ASP A 63 -22.04 18.51 1.90
N GLY A 64 -23.20 18.00 2.30
CA GLY A 64 -24.10 17.22 1.44
C GLY A 64 -23.74 15.74 1.33
N SER A 65 -22.75 15.26 2.09
CA SER A 65 -22.48 13.83 2.24
C SER A 65 -23.60 13.16 3.04
N PRO A 66 -23.89 11.87 2.79
CA PRO A 66 -24.86 11.14 3.61
C PRO A 66 -24.49 11.08 5.10
N ILE A 67 -23.19 11.07 5.43
CA ILE A 67 -22.73 11.03 6.82
C ILE A 67 -22.90 12.37 7.55
N ASN A 68 -22.96 13.49 6.82
CA ASN A 68 -23.30 14.85 7.26
C ASN A 68 -22.81 15.22 8.69
N SER A 69 -21.54 14.95 8.96
CA SER A 69 -20.90 15.16 10.26
C SER A 69 -19.41 15.42 10.06
N TRP A 70 -18.71 15.86 11.11
CA TRP A 70 -17.26 16.07 11.10
C TRP A 70 -16.50 14.74 11.20
N TRP A 71 -16.71 13.89 10.20
CA TRP A 71 -16.17 12.54 10.13
C TRP A 71 -14.66 12.55 9.81
N HIS A 72 -13.87 11.80 10.57
CA HIS A 72 -12.40 11.79 10.59
C HIS A 72 -11.69 13.13 10.89
N TRP A 73 -12.43 14.22 11.12
CA TRP A 73 -11.90 15.49 11.60
C TRP A 73 -12.05 15.69 13.11
N SER A 74 -13.12 15.16 13.71
CA SER A 74 -13.45 15.37 15.13
C SER A 74 -13.59 14.04 15.89
N ARG A 75 -13.37 14.08 17.21
CA ARG A 75 -13.68 12.92 18.10
C ARG A 75 -15.18 12.81 18.33
N ASP A 76 -15.81 13.92 18.68
CA ASP A 76 -17.26 14.08 18.61
C ASP A 76 -17.61 14.66 17.24
N LYS A 77 -18.05 13.77 16.34
CA LYS A 77 -18.41 14.13 14.95
C LYS A 77 -19.61 15.08 14.85
N SER A 78 -20.39 15.25 15.92
CA SER A 78 -21.51 16.20 15.93
C SER A 78 -21.06 17.66 16.05
N GLN A 79 -19.82 17.89 16.48
CA GLN A 79 -19.23 19.21 16.69
C GLN A 79 -18.06 19.47 15.73
N PRO A 80 -17.84 20.72 15.30
CA PRO A 80 -16.68 21.08 14.51
C PRO A 80 -15.38 20.77 15.27
N PRO A 81 -14.29 20.48 14.54
CA PRO A 81 -13.02 20.18 15.17
C PRO A 81 -12.47 21.43 15.85
N SER A 82 -11.85 21.24 17.00
CA SER A 82 -11.32 22.30 17.85
C SER A 82 -10.09 21.80 18.62
N LEU A 83 -9.45 22.67 19.41
CA LEU A 83 -8.34 22.28 20.29
C LEU A 83 -8.69 21.13 21.25
N SER A 84 -9.96 21.01 21.67
CA SER A 84 -10.42 19.98 22.60
C SER A 84 -11.20 18.85 21.92
N ASN A 85 -11.54 18.98 20.64
CA ASN A 85 -12.29 18.00 19.86
C ASN A 85 -11.59 17.75 18.53
N THR A 86 -10.58 16.87 18.49
CA THR A 86 -9.80 16.65 17.27
C THR A 86 -9.25 15.24 17.12
N THR A 87 -9.24 14.78 15.87
CA THR A 87 -8.49 13.63 15.38
C THR A 87 -7.39 14.04 14.40
N ILE A 88 -7.22 15.35 14.15
CA ILE A 88 -6.29 15.89 13.16
C ILE A 88 -4.86 15.76 13.70
N LYS A 89 -4.01 15.00 13.01
CA LYS A 89 -2.57 14.98 13.26
C LYS A 89 -1.82 15.96 12.37
N SER A 90 -2.24 16.14 11.12
CA SER A 90 -1.60 17.08 10.19
C SER A 90 -2.62 18.00 9.54
N TRP A 91 -2.27 19.27 9.35
CA TRP A 91 -3.15 20.25 8.74
C TRP A 91 -3.00 20.26 7.21
N PRO A 92 -4.08 20.16 6.42
CA PRO A 92 -3.99 20.20 4.97
C PRO A 92 -3.63 21.61 4.46
N ASP A 93 -2.90 21.66 3.35
CA ASP A 93 -2.77 22.90 2.58
C ASP A 93 -4.07 23.14 1.80
N MET A 94 -4.79 24.19 2.16
CA MET A 94 -6.11 24.48 1.63
C MET A 94 -6.11 25.27 0.29
N SER A 95 -4.94 25.61 -0.26
CA SER A 95 -4.80 26.56 -1.38
C SER A 95 -5.49 26.18 -2.69
N ASP A 96 -5.66 24.88 -2.96
CA ASP A 96 -6.24 24.36 -4.20
C ASP A 96 -7.74 23.98 -4.08
N TYR A 97 -8.32 24.07 -2.87
CA TYR A 97 -9.73 23.75 -2.66
C TYR A 97 -10.59 25.01 -2.79
N GLN A 98 -11.67 24.89 -3.56
CA GLN A 98 -12.58 26.02 -3.79
C GLN A 98 -13.51 26.29 -2.60
N ARG A 99 -13.77 25.25 -1.79
CA ARG A 99 -14.66 25.31 -0.64
C ARG A 99 -13.93 24.81 0.61
N GLY A 100 -13.92 25.63 1.65
CA GLY A 100 -13.48 25.28 2.99
C GLY A 100 -14.64 25.34 3.98
N PHE A 101 -14.62 24.46 4.97
CA PHE A 101 -15.57 24.42 6.08
C PHE A 101 -14.89 24.96 7.33
N THR A 102 -15.47 26.01 7.90
CA THR A 102 -14.92 26.68 9.09
C THR A 102 -14.97 25.75 10.30
N THR A 103 -13.82 25.61 10.95
CA THR A 103 -13.66 24.82 12.18
C THR A 103 -13.89 25.69 13.43
N ALA A 104 -13.83 25.07 14.61
CA ALA A 104 -13.81 25.77 15.89
C ALA A 104 -12.38 25.94 16.46
N TYR A 105 -11.35 25.70 15.64
CA TYR A 105 -10.00 26.10 15.98
C TYR A 105 -9.84 27.63 15.92
N PRO A 106 -8.87 28.19 16.67
CA PRO A 106 -8.38 29.54 16.39
C PRO A 106 -7.94 29.68 14.93
N ASN A 107 -7.85 30.92 14.45
CA ASN A 107 -7.27 31.22 13.14
C ASN A 107 -5.88 30.58 13.01
N LEU A 108 -5.48 30.34 11.75
CA LEU A 108 -4.10 29.99 11.43
C LEU A 108 -3.16 31.04 12.01
N ASN A 109 -1.90 30.68 12.27
CA ASN A 109 -0.91 31.65 12.76
C ASN A 109 -0.69 32.83 11.79
N SER A 110 -1.02 32.66 10.50
CA SER A 110 -1.10 33.73 9.49
C SER A 110 -2.29 34.71 9.65
N GLY A 111 -3.20 34.46 10.59
CA GLY A 111 -4.42 35.22 10.82
C GLY A 111 -5.63 34.80 9.96
N ARG A 112 -5.43 33.90 8.98
CA ARG A 112 -6.52 33.36 8.13
C ARG A 112 -7.44 32.41 8.92
N PRO A 113 -8.73 32.29 8.57
CA PRO A 113 -9.62 31.31 9.18
C PRO A 113 -9.10 29.87 9.05
N ALA A 114 -9.22 29.07 10.11
CA ALA A 114 -8.91 27.65 10.07
C ALA A 114 -10.07 26.86 9.43
N GLN A 115 -9.87 26.46 8.17
CA GLN A 115 -10.86 25.73 7.38
C GLN A 115 -10.32 24.37 6.93
N LEU A 116 -11.23 23.42 6.71
CA LEU A 116 -10.93 22.07 6.21
C LEU A 116 -11.75 21.75 4.96
N PHE A 117 -11.25 20.84 4.12
CA PHE A 117 -12.00 20.32 2.98
C PHE A 117 -12.93 19.16 3.41
N THR A 118 -13.84 18.80 2.52
CA THR A 118 -14.58 17.52 2.55
C THR A 118 -14.19 16.67 1.34
N SER A 119 -13.92 15.39 1.55
CA SER A 119 -13.72 14.38 0.52
C SER A 119 -14.96 14.18 -0.35
N TRP A 120 -16.14 14.54 0.15
CA TRP A 120 -17.40 14.39 -0.60
C TRP A 120 -17.53 15.37 -1.77
N ASP A 121 -16.88 16.52 -1.73
CA ASP A 121 -16.93 17.47 -2.83
C ASP A 121 -16.19 16.89 -4.05
N GLN A 122 -16.84 16.90 -5.22
CA GLN A 122 -16.23 16.44 -6.46
C GLN A 122 -14.98 17.27 -6.78
N GLN A 123 -14.97 18.56 -6.46
CA GLN A 123 -13.82 19.44 -6.67
C GLN A 123 -12.60 19.02 -5.84
N THR A 124 -12.80 18.48 -4.63
CA THR A 124 -11.74 17.90 -3.79
C THR A 124 -11.14 16.67 -4.46
N VAL A 125 -11.98 15.73 -4.90
CA VAL A 125 -11.50 14.49 -5.54
C VAL A 125 -10.78 14.79 -6.85
N ASP A 126 -11.33 15.70 -7.67
CA ASP A 126 -10.68 16.14 -8.92
C ASP A 126 -9.33 16.82 -8.65
N THR A 127 -9.21 17.59 -7.57
CA THR A 127 -7.95 18.19 -7.12
C THR A 127 -6.93 17.12 -6.74
N HIS A 128 -7.32 16.11 -5.97
CA HIS A 128 -6.45 15.01 -5.59
C HIS A 128 -5.95 14.23 -6.81
N PHE A 129 -6.84 13.91 -7.76
CA PHE A 129 -6.48 13.20 -8.99
C PHE A 129 -5.65 14.04 -9.95
N ARG A 130 -5.85 15.37 -9.99
CA ARG A 130 -4.96 16.31 -10.69
C ARG A 130 -3.56 16.28 -10.09
N TRP A 131 -3.43 16.28 -8.76
CA TRP A 131 -2.14 16.13 -8.09
C TRP A 131 -1.47 14.81 -8.44
N MET A 132 -2.21 13.69 -8.41
CA MET A 132 -1.68 12.38 -8.81
C MET A 132 -1.17 12.40 -10.26
N ARG A 133 -1.95 12.95 -11.19
CA ARG A 133 -1.55 13.10 -12.60
C ARG A 133 -0.28 13.92 -12.76
N SER A 134 -0.22 15.11 -12.15
CA SER A 134 0.93 16.01 -12.25
C SER A 134 2.21 15.43 -11.64
N ASN A 135 2.08 14.45 -10.74
CA ASN A 135 3.20 13.82 -10.05
C ASN A 135 3.44 12.38 -10.48
N ASN A 136 2.88 11.93 -11.62
CA ASN A 136 3.08 10.58 -12.16
C ASN A 136 2.70 9.43 -11.20
N ILE A 137 1.75 9.68 -10.30
CA ILE A 137 1.13 8.66 -9.47
C ILE A 137 0.09 7.95 -10.33
N ASP A 138 0.14 6.61 -10.39
CA ASP A 138 -0.57 5.84 -11.42
C ASP A 138 -1.99 5.45 -10.98
N THR A 139 -2.12 4.93 -9.76
CA THR A 139 -3.31 4.20 -9.34
C THR A 139 -3.74 4.58 -7.92
N ALA A 140 -5.04 4.80 -7.71
CA ALA A 140 -5.65 5.01 -6.40
C ALA A 140 -6.35 3.72 -5.90
N ALA A 141 -5.92 3.21 -4.76
CA ALA A 141 -6.60 2.13 -4.05
C ALA A 141 -7.66 2.75 -3.13
N LEU A 142 -8.91 2.85 -3.61
CA LEU A 142 -9.99 3.43 -2.82
C LEU A 142 -10.36 2.48 -1.69
N GLN A 143 -10.14 2.91 -0.45
CA GLN A 143 -10.49 2.12 0.72
C GLN A 143 -12.00 2.08 0.96
N ARG A 144 -12.49 0.86 1.22
CA ARG A 144 -13.87 0.53 1.47
C ARG A 144 -13.97 -0.31 2.73
N PHE A 145 -14.14 0.37 3.85
CA PHE A 145 -14.52 -0.22 5.14
C PHE A 145 -15.95 -0.75 5.08
N ASN A 146 -16.38 -1.46 6.14
CA ASN A 146 -17.71 -2.08 6.26
C ASN A 146 -18.84 -1.16 5.72
N PRO A 147 -19.36 -1.43 4.51
CA PRO A 147 -20.32 -0.55 3.86
C PRO A 147 -21.77 -0.83 4.27
N PHE A 148 -22.01 -1.69 5.26
CA PHE A 148 -23.34 -2.06 5.75
C PHE A 148 -23.79 -1.24 6.97
N GLY A 149 -22.93 -0.35 7.49
CA GLY A 149 -23.28 0.62 8.51
C GLY A 149 -23.59 2.00 7.94
N ASP A 150 -23.60 3.01 8.82
CA ASP A 150 -23.89 4.42 8.50
C ASP A 150 -22.96 5.02 7.42
N GLU A 151 -21.76 4.47 7.27
CA GLU A 151 -20.80 4.91 6.25
C GLU A 151 -21.17 4.46 4.83
N GLY A 152 -21.99 3.41 4.69
CA GLY A 152 -22.28 2.75 3.41
C GLY A 152 -22.64 3.71 2.28
N PRO A 153 -23.68 4.56 2.44
CA PRO A 153 -24.08 5.51 1.40
C PRO A 153 -22.96 6.49 1.00
N THR A 154 -22.15 6.93 1.97
CA THR A 154 -21.00 7.81 1.69
C THR A 154 -19.94 7.05 0.90
N ARG A 155 -19.62 5.81 1.27
CA ARG A 155 -18.64 4.97 0.55
C ARG A 155 -19.10 4.65 -0.87
N ASP A 156 -20.40 4.44 -1.09
CA ASP A 156 -20.99 4.22 -2.41
C ASP A 156 -20.82 5.45 -3.32
N GLY A 157 -21.13 6.64 -2.80
CA GLY A 157 -20.91 7.89 -3.53
C GLY A 157 -19.44 8.15 -3.82
N MET A 158 -18.53 7.87 -2.87
CA MET A 158 -17.09 8.03 -3.08
C MET A 158 -16.54 7.14 -4.19
N ALA A 159 -17.03 5.90 -4.34
CA ALA A 159 -16.65 5.04 -5.46
C ALA A 159 -17.02 5.65 -6.83
N GLN A 160 -18.16 6.34 -6.92
CA GLN A 160 -18.55 7.05 -8.14
C GLN A 160 -17.69 8.28 -8.40
N LYS A 161 -17.41 9.07 -7.38
CA LYS A 161 -16.59 10.30 -7.48
C LYS A 161 -15.16 9.99 -7.89
N VAL A 162 -14.55 8.98 -7.25
CA VAL A 162 -13.22 8.48 -7.60
C VAL A 162 -13.17 7.97 -9.03
N ARG A 163 -14.18 7.20 -9.47
CA ARG A 163 -14.27 6.76 -10.87
C ARG A 163 -14.26 7.95 -11.84
N GLN A 164 -15.10 8.96 -11.59
CA GLN A 164 -15.18 10.15 -12.45
C GLN A 164 -13.86 10.92 -12.50
N SER A 165 -13.22 11.16 -11.35
CA SER A 165 -11.94 11.86 -11.29
C SER A 165 -10.80 11.07 -11.93
N ALA A 166 -10.80 9.74 -11.78
CA ALA A 166 -9.84 8.84 -12.42
C ALA A 166 -9.95 8.90 -13.95
N GLU A 167 -11.18 8.82 -14.48
CA GLU A 167 -11.48 8.99 -15.91
C GLU A 167 -10.98 10.34 -16.43
N ALA A 168 -11.32 11.44 -15.73
CA ALA A 168 -10.96 12.80 -16.15
C ALA A 168 -9.45 13.10 -16.11
N ASN A 169 -8.69 12.41 -15.25
CA ASN A 169 -7.26 12.64 -15.07
C ASN A 169 -6.38 11.53 -15.66
N GLY A 170 -6.99 10.57 -16.37
CA GLY A 170 -6.29 9.44 -16.96
C GLY A 170 -5.50 8.64 -15.92
N ARG A 171 -6.03 8.51 -14.70
CA ARG A 171 -5.47 7.70 -13.61
C ARG A 171 -6.27 6.42 -13.47
N LYS A 172 -5.69 5.42 -12.80
CA LYS A 172 -6.39 4.17 -12.49
C LYS A 172 -6.93 4.19 -11.08
N PHE A 173 -7.95 3.38 -10.82
CA PHE A 173 -8.42 3.12 -9.47
C PHE A 173 -8.89 1.67 -9.30
N TYR A 174 -8.83 1.15 -8.08
CA TYR A 174 -9.47 -0.12 -7.72
C TYR A 174 -10.06 -0.05 -6.32
N ILE A 175 -10.94 -1.00 -6.01
CA ILE A 175 -11.54 -1.10 -4.67
C ILE A 175 -10.62 -1.92 -3.77
N MET A 176 -10.28 -1.35 -2.63
CA MET A 176 -9.58 -2.00 -1.54
C MET A 176 -10.55 -2.16 -0.37
N TYR A 177 -11.00 -3.38 -0.11
CA TYR A 177 -11.79 -3.66 1.08
C TYR A 177 -10.89 -3.67 2.30
N ASP A 178 -11.29 -2.96 3.36
CA ASP A 178 -10.69 -3.10 4.68
C ASP A 178 -11.68 -3.83 5.59
N VAL A 179 -11.29 -5.02 6.07
CA VAL A 179 -12.17 -5.91 6.85
C VAL A 179 -12.15 -5.64 8.36
N THR A 180 -11.46 -4.58 8.81
CA THR A 180 -11.37 -4.22 10.22
C THR A 180 -12.76 -3.97 10.82
N GLY A 181 -13.05 -4.64 11.93
CA GLY A 181 -14.33 -4.53 12.64
C GLY A 181 -15.52 -5.13 11.89
N TRP A 182 -15.31 -5.78 10.75
CA TRP A 182 -16.38 -6.26 9.88
C TRP A 182 -16.68 -7.75 10.10
N THR A 183 -17.31 -8.10 11.23
CA THR A 183 -17.54 -9.51 11.65
C THR A 183 -18.41 -10.33 10.70
N SER A 184 -19.17 -9.69 9.80
CA SER A 184 -19.95 -10.34 8.74
C SER A 184 -19.33 -10.24 7.34
N MET A 185 -18.04 -9.87 7.23
CA MET A 185 -17.33 -9.74 5.95
C MET A 185 -17.52 -10.90 4.96
N GLN A 186 -17.55 -12.16 5.40
CA GLN A 186 -17.45 -13.32 4.51
C GLN A 186 -18.58 -13.35 3.50
N SER A 187 -19.81 -13.07 3.95
CA SER A 187 -20.98 -12.97 3.08
C SER A 187 -21.12 -11.55 2.51
N GLN A 188 -20.94 -10.53 3.34
CA GLN A 188 -21.24 -9.16 2.98
C GLN A 188 -20.27 -8.54 1.97
N ILE A 189 -19.00 -8.95 1.94
CA ILE A 189 -18.03 -8.50 0.92
C ILE A 189 -18.40 -9.02 -0.48
N LYS A 190 -18.92 -10.25 -0.55
CA LYS A 190 -19.37 -10.88 -1.80
C LYS A 190 -20.64 -10.21 -2.31
N GLN A 191 -21.57 -9.94 -1.39
CA GLN A 191 -22.79 -9.19 -1.67
C GLN A 191 -22.45 -7.80 -2.20
N ASP A 192 -21.65 -7.04 -1.47
CA ASP A 192 -21.27 -5.67 -1.82
C ASP A 192 -20.55 -5.58 -3.18
N TRP A 193 -19.62 -6.51 -3.43
CA TRP A 193 -18.98 -6.59 -4.74
C TRP A 193 -20.00 -6.80 -5.85
N THR A 194 -20.86 -7.81 -5.69
CA THR A 194 -21.82 -8.21 -6.73
C THR A 194 -22.85 -7.12 -7.01
N GLU A 195 -23.39 -6.51 -5.96
CA GLU A 195 -24.50 -5.57 -6.06
C GLU A 195 -24.04 -4.15 -6.41
N LYS A 196 -22.85 -3.74 -5.97
CA LYS A 196 -22.40 -2.34 -6.05
C LYS A 196 -21.08 -2.18 -6.78
N MET A 197 -20.01 -2.82 -6.31
CA MET A 197 -18.66 -2.46 -6.76
C MET A 197 -18.29 -3.03 -8.15
N LYS A 198 -18.79 -4.21 -8.52
CA LYS A 198 -18.50 -4.87 -9.80
C LYS A 198 -18.88 -4.01 -11.00
N ALA A 199 -19.94 -3.19 -10.89
CA ALA A 199 -20.36 -2.27 -11.96
C ALA A 199 -19.27 -1.25 -12.33
N HIS A 200 -18.43 -0.84 -11.38
CA HIS A 200 -17.33 0.11 -11.64
C HIS A 200 -16.23 -0.49 -12.55
N THR A 201 -16.12 -1.82 -12.63
CA THR A 201 -15.12 -2.52 -13.47
C THR A 201 -15.34 -2.35 -14.98
N ALA A 202 -16.49 -1.80 -15.38
CA ALA A 202 -16.78 -1.43 -16.75
C ALA A 202 -16.07 -0.13 -17.20
N SER A 203 -15.60 0.69 -16.26
CA SER A 203 -14.80 1.89 -16.57
C SER A 203 -13.41 1.50 -17.08
N SER A 204 -12.92 2.19 -18.11
CA SER A 204 -11.53 2.06 -18.57
C SER A 204 -10.49 2.55 -17.55
N ALA A 205 -10.92 3.36 -16.59
CA ALA A 205 -10.10 3.82 -15.46
C ALA A 205 -10.04 2.77 -14.33
N TYR A 206 -10.87 1.73 -14.33
CA TYR A 206 -10.73 0.65 -13.35
C TYR A 206 -9.46 -0.15 -13.63
N ALA A 207 -8.62 -0.33 -12.61
CA ALA A 207 -7.32 -0.96 -12.74
C ALA A 207 -7.46 -2.44 -13.14
N ARG A 208 -6.65 -2.86 -14.10
CA ARG A 208 -6.52 -4.27 -14.51
C ARG A 208 -5.08 -4.75 -14.46
N GLN A 209 -4.91 -5.98 -13.99
CA GLN A 209 -3.64 -6.70 -14.01
C GLN A 209 -3.86 -8.06 -14.65
N ASN A 210 -2.99 -8.43 -15.59
CA ASN A 210 -3.14 -9.68 -16.37
C ASN A 210 -4.54 -9.80 -17.02
N GLY A 211 -5.10 -8.67 -17.48
CA GLY A 211 -6.45 -8.57 -18.07
C GLY A 211 -7.62 -8.61 -17.09
N LYS A 212 -7.36 -8.90 -15.81
CA LYS A 212 -8.37 -9.06 -14.76
C LYS A 212 -8.59 -7.76 -13.97
N PRO A 213 -9.84 -7.42 -13.57
CA PRO A 213 -10.08 -6.31 -12.64
C PRO A 213 -9.36 -6.56 -11.31
N VAL A 214 -8.69 -5.52 -10.81
CA VAL A 214 -7.97 -5.59 -9.53
C VAL A 214 -8.94 -5.39 -8.36
N VAL A 215 -8.80 -6.21 -7.33
CA VAL A 215 -9.43 -5.99 -6.02
C VAL A 215 -8.38 -6.20 -4.95
N CYS A 216 -8.37 -5.35 -3.91
CA CYS A 216 -7.53 -5.58 -2.75
C CYS A 216 -8.38 -5.93 -1.52
N ILE A 217 -7.89 -6.85 -0.70
CA ILE A 217 -8.50 -7.22 0.56
C ILE A 217 -7.46 -7.02 1.66
N TRP A 218 -7.70 -6.02 2.51
CA TRP A 218 -6.85 -5.62 3.60
C TRP A 218 -7.37 -6.17 4.92
N GLY A 219 -6.52 -6.88 5.66
CA GLY A 219 -6.80 -7.28 7.05
C GLY A 219 -6.85 -8.79 7.33
N PHE A 220 -6.72 -9.66 6.33
CA PHE A 220 -6.67 -11.10 6.59
C PHE A 220 -5.38 -11.50 7.30
N GLY A 221 -5.52 -12.22 8.42
CA GLY A 221 -4.41 -12.80 9.18
C GLY A 221 -3.79 -11.90 10.24
N PHE A 222 -4.26 -10.65 10.41
CA PHE A 222 -3.79 -9.78 11.49
C PHE A 222 -4.12 -10.31 12.89
N ASN A 223 -3.14 -10.24 13.79
CA ASN A 223 -3.24 -10.71 15.17
C ASN A 223 -3.77 -9.62 16.11
N ASP A 224 -5.01 -9.18 15.87
CA ASP A 224 -5.72 -8.22 16.71
C ASP A 224 -7.21 -8.60 16.88
N SER A 225 -7.91 -7.91 17.78
CA SER A 225 -9.33 -8.17 18.08
C SER A 225 -10.30 -7.61 17.04
N GLY A 226 -9.86 -6.67 16.21
CA GLY A 226 -10.66 -6.08 15.13
C GLY A 226 -10.77 -6.98 13.91
N ARG A 227 -9.89 -7.98 13.76
CA ARG A 227 -9.91 -8.94 12.64
C ARG A 227 -9.95 -10.39 13.15
N PRO A 228 -11.01 -10.81 13.87
CA PRO A 228 -11.10 -12.11 14.54
C PRO A 228 -11.42 -13.27 13.57
N PHE A 229 -10.98 -13.19 12.32
CA PHE A 229 -11.35 -14.14 11.28
C PHE A 229 -10.44 -15.36 11.31
N GLU A 230 -11.02 -16.54 11.11
CA GLU A 230 -10.28 -17.78 10.91
C GLU A 230 -9.77 -17.90 9.46
N PRO A 231 -8.72 -18.70 9.19
CA PRO A 231 -8.17 -18.87 7.84
C PRO A 231 -9.18 -19.35 6.80
N GLY A 232 -10.10 -20.25 7.18
CA GLY A 232 -11.08 -20.85 6.28
C GLY A 232 -12.03 -19.82 5.63
N PRO A 233 -12.75 -19.00 6.42
CA PRO A 233 -13.56 -17.89 5.91
C PRO A 233 -12.78 -16.89 5.05
N CYS A 234 -11.54 -16.56 5.43
CA CYS A 234 -10.68 -15.67 4.64
C CYS A 234 -10.35 -16.28 3.27
N LYS A 235 -9.95 -17.56 3.25
CA LYS A 235 -9.64 -18.29 2.00
C LYS A 235 -10.86 -18.37 1.07
N ASP A 236 -12.04 -18.64 1.61
CA ASP A 236 -13.29 -18.66 0.85
C ASP A 236 -13.58 -17.32 0.14
N VAL A 237 -13.29 -16.19 0.80
CA VAL A 237 -13.43 -14.87 0.16
C VAL A 237 -12.42 -14.70 -0.99
N VAL A 238 -11.14 -15.03 -0.77
CA VAL A 238 -10.10 -14.91 -1.82
C VAL A 238 -10.45 -15.77 -3.02
N ASP A 239 -10.76 -17.05 -2.80
CA ASP A 239 -11.11 -18.00 -3.86
C ASP A 239 -12.35 -17.55 -4.63
N TRP A 240 -13.35 -16.98 -3.94
CA TRP A 240 -14.54 -16.42 -4.58
C TRP A 240 -14.22 -15.25 -5.52
N PHE A 241 -13.36 -14.30 -5.11
CA PHE A 241 -12.96 -13.20 -5.99
C PHE A 241 -12.16 -13.68 -7.20
N LYS A 242 -11.28 -14.68 -7.02
CA LYS A 242 -10.57 -15.33 -8.14
C LYS A 242 -11.55 -16.02 -9.09
N ALA A 243 -12.59 -16.68 -8.58
CA ALA A 243 -13.67 -17.26 -9.39
C ALA A 243 -14.52 -16.21 -10.12
N GLN A 244 -14.60 -14.97 -9.60
CA GLN A 244 -15.17 -13.81 -10.32
C GLN A 244 -14.25 -13.24 -11.40
N GLY A 245 -13.07 -13.84 -11.60
CA GLY A 245 -12.08 -13.39 -12.59
C GLY A 245 -11.26 -12.19 -12.15
N CYS A 246 -11.18 -11.89 -10.85
CA CYS A 246 -10.39 -10.77 -10.34
C CYS A 246 -8.90 -11.14 -10.18
N TYR A 247 -8.04 -10.12 -10.22
CA TYR A 247 -6.68 -10.17 -9.70
C TYR A 247 -6.70 -9.67 -8.26
N VAL A 248 -6.35 -10.53 -7.30
CA VAL A 248 -6.60 -10.30 -5.87
C VAL A 248 -5.31 -9.94 -5.15
N ILE A 249 -5.25 -8.71 -4.63
CA ILE A 249 -4.16 -8.21 -3.80
C ILE A 249 -4.48 -8.45 -2.32
N GLY A 250 -3.58 -9.07 -1.57
CA GLY A 250 -3.67 -9.21 -0.12
C GLY A 250 -2.94 -8.09 0.61
N GLY A 251 -3.67 -7.26 1.35
CA GLY A 251 -3.12 -6.37 2.37
C GLY A 251 -2.92 -7.13 3.67
N VAL A 252 -1.69 -7.57 3.95
CA VAL A 252 -1.36 -8.58 4.97
C VAL A 252 -0.54 -7.99 6.12
N PRO A 253 -0.42 -8.69 7.27
CA PRO A 253 0.48 -8.30 8.35
C PRO A 253 1.93 -8.20 7.88
N THR A 254 2.75 -7.49 8.64
CA THR A 254 4.18 -7.36 8.35
C THR A 254 4.90 -8.70 8.36
N HIS A 255 4.66 -9.54 9.37
CA HIS A 255 5.31 -10.84 9.52
C HIS A 255 4.46 -12.00 8.97
N TRP A 256 3.72 -11.75 7.89
CA TRP A 256 2.83 -12.73 7.24
C TRP A 256 3.56 -14.03 6.87
N ARG A 257 4.79 -13.93 6.35
CA ARG A 257 5.58 -15.08 5.88
C ARG A 257 5.93 -16.05 7.02
N THR A 258 6.25 -15.54 8.20
CA THR A 258 6.60 -16.37 9.37
C THR A 258 5.38 -16.74 10.21
N GLY A 259 4.26 -16.02 10.08
CA GLY A 259 3.05 -16.26 10.86
C GLY A 259 3.22 -15.92 12.34
N THR A 260 4.04 -14.91 12.64
CA THR A 260 4.40 -14.48 14.00
C THR A 260 4.02 -13.03 14.25
N GLU A 261 4.15 -12.58 15.51
CA GLU A 261 3.91 -11.20 15.93
C GLU A 261 2.53 -10.67 15.55
N ASP A 262 2.46 -9.84 14.50
CA ASP A 262 1.24 -9.24 13.99
C ASP A 262 0.50 -10.14 12.99
N SER A 263 1.07 -11.28 12.60
CA SER A 263 0.39 -12.34 11.87
C SER A 263 -0.04 -13.48 12.77
N ARG A 264 -1.25 -13.99 12.56
CA ARG A 264 -1.75 -15.23 13.16
C ARG A 264 -1.11 -16.45 12.48
N PRO A 265 -0.91 -17.57 13.21
CA PRO A 265 -0.51 -18.83 12.60
C PRO A 265 -1.64 -19.43 11.74
N GLY A 266 -1.29 -20.31 10.80
CA GLY A 266 -2.26 -21.02 9.95
C GLY A 266 -2.75 -20.27 8.70
N PHE A 267 -2.29 -19.04 8.47
CA PHE A 267 -2.71 -18.22 7.33
C PHE A 267 -1.87 -18.38 6.05
N SER A 268 -0.79 -19.17 6.05
CA SER A 268 0.08 -19.33 4.87
C SER A 268 -0.69 -19.71 3.61
N ALA A 269 -1.65 -20.64 3.69
CA ALA A 269 -2.48 -21.01 2.54
C ALA A 269 -3.42 -19.88 2.05
N VAL A 270 -3.79 -18.94 2.92
CA VAL A 270 -4.53 -17.73 2.53
C VAL A 270 -3.58 -16.77 1.81
N TYR A 271 -2.42 -16.48 2.41
CA TYR A 271 -1.43 -15.56 1.83
C TYR A 271 -0.98 -16.03 0.45
N HIS A 272 -0.63 -17.32 0.31
CA HIS A 272 -0.22 -17.90 -0.96
C HIS A 272 -1.34 -18.08 -2.00
N SER A 273 -2.58 -17.70 -1.68
CA SER A 273 -3.69 -17.71 -2.64
C SER A 273 -3.90 -16.36 -3.34
N PHE A 274 -3.29 -15.28 -2.86
CA PHE A 274 -3.31 -13.98 -3.52
C PHE A 274 -2.49 -13.98 -4.81
N ASP A 275 -2.81 -13.06 -5.73
CA ASP A 275 -2.00 -12.82 -6.92
C ASP A 275 -0.88 -11.78 -6.64
N MET A 276 -1.09 -10.92 -5.64
CA MET A 276 -0.09 -9.96 -5.14
C MET A 276 -0.21 -9.80 -3.64
N ILE A 277 0.92 -9.59 -2.96
CA ILE A 277 0.96 -9.33 -1.52
C ILE A 277 1.51 -7.93 -1.25
N SER A 278 0.82 -7.20 -0.36
CA SER A 278 1.24 -5.91 0.16
C SER A 278 1.26 -5.92 1.70
N PRO A 279 2.44 -6.10 2.33
CA PRO A 279 2.54 -6.13 3.78
C PRO A 279 2.42 -4.73 4.39
N TRP A 280 1.69 -4.61 5.51
CA TRP A 280 1.58 -3.35 6.25
C TRP A 280 2.91 -2.86 6.78
N MET A 281 3.06 -1.54 6.84
CA MET A 281 4.31 -0.91 7.27
C MET A 281 4.15 0.26 8.24
N VAL A 282 3.00 0.95 8.27
CA VAL A 282 2.81 2.09 9.18
C VAL A 282 2.99 1.63 10.63
N GLY A 283 3.81 2.37 11.38
CA GLY A 283 4.15 2.06 12.78
C GLY A 283 5.23 0.98 12.96
N ARG A 284 5.84 0.47 11.88
CA ARG A 284 6.91 -0.56 11.95
C ARG A 284 8.32 0.01 11.89
N ILE A 285 8.53 1.04 11.08
CA ILE A 285 9.81 1.75 10.97
C ILE A 285 9.57 3.25 10.90
N SER A 286 10.57 4.03 11.30
CA SER A 286 10.53 5.50 11.37
C SER A 286 11.83 6.17 10.92
N SER A 287 12.83 5.42 10.46
CA SER A 287 14.11 5.96 10.02
C SER A 287 14.69 5.26 8.79
N ALA A 288 15.63 5.93 8.13
CA ALA A 288 16.38 5.37 7.00
C ALA A 288 17.19 4.12 7.39
N SER A 289 17.79 4.10 8.59
CA SER A 289 18.55 2.94 9.08
C SER A 289 17.63 1.73 9.32
N GLN A 290 16.47 1.95 9.94
CA GLN A 290 15.48 0.89 10.12
C GLN A 290 14.95 0.38 8.79
N SER A 291 14.83 1.24 7.76
CA SER A 291 14.49 0.79 6.41
C SER A 291 15.53 -0.18 5.82
N ASP A 292 16.82 -0.02 6.12
CA ASP A 292 17.87 -0.92 5.66
C ASP A 292 17.87 -2.26 6.39
N ASP A 293 17.66 -2.22 7.70
CA ASP A 293 17.49 -3.42 8.51
C ASP A 293 16.25 -4.21 8.04
N PHE A 294 15.16 -3.50 7.77
CA PHE A 294 13.91 -4.09 7.31
C PHE A 294 14.01 -4.65 5.88
N PHE A 295 14.72 -3.95 4.98
CA PHE A 295 15.05 -4.48 3.66
C PHE A 295 15.75 -5.85 3.76
N THR A 296 16.73 -5.95 4.65
CA THR A 296 17.57 -7.15 4.79
C THR A 296 16.81 -8.30 5.42
N ASN A 297 16.10 -8.04 6.51
CA ASN A 297 15.55 -9.08 7.38
C ASN A 297 14.10 -9.46 7.07
N ILE A 298 13.34 -8.55 6.42
CA ILE A 298 11.91 -8.74 6.14
C ILE A 298 11.65 -8.74 4.64
N ASN A 299 11.94 -7.63 3.93
CA ASN A 299 11.52 -7.54 2.52
C ASN A 299 12.24 -8.53 1.60
N THR A 300 13.55 -8.75 1.81
CA THR A 300 14.33 -9.71 1.00
C THR A 300 13.78 -11.13 1.08
N PRO A 301 13.59 -11.74 2.27
CA PRO A 301 13.01 -13.08 2.35
C PRO A 301 11.52 -13.11 1.96
N ASP A 302 10.75 -12.05 2.18
CA ASP A 302 9.36 -11.96 1.71
C ASP A 302 9.27 -11.99 0.17
N LYS A 303 10.12 -11.21 -0.51
CA LYS A 303 10.20 -11.20 -1.97
C LYS A 303 10.57 -12.57 -2.52
N ALA A 304 11.54 -13.25 -1.91
CA ALA A 304 11.95 -14.59 -2.32
C ALA A 304 10.81 -15.62 -2.18
N ASP A 305 10.01 -15.52 -1.11
CA ASP A 305 8.84 -16.37 -0.91
C ASP A 305 7.75 -16.08 -1.96
N CYS A 306 7.47 -14.81 -2.23
CA CYS A 306 6.55 -14.41 -3.30
C CYS A 306 6.99 -14.95 -4.67
N ASP A 307 8.28 -14.83 -5.02
CA ASP A 307 8.83 -15.35 -6.28
C ASP A 307 8.69 -16.86 -6.39
N ALA A 308 8.94 -17.60 -5.31
CA ALA A 308 8.80 -19.06 -5.27
C ALA A 308 7.36 -19.54 -5.49
N HIS A 309 6.37 -18.70 -5.18
CA HIS A 309 4.95 -19.01 -5.30
C HIS A 309 4.24 -18.29 -6.45
N GLY A 310 4.95 -17.50 -7.25
CA GLY A 310 4.36 -16.77 -8.38
C GLY A 310 3.44 -15.63 -7.97
N ILE A 311 3.75 -14.99 -6.85
CA ILE A 311 2.99 -13.87 -6.28
C ILE A 311 3.76 -12.59 -6.55
N ASP A 312 3.08 -11.55 -7.05
CA ASP A 312 3.72 -10.25 -7.18
C ASP A 312 3.91 -9.60 -5.79
N TYR A 313 5.08 -9.02 -5.54
CA TYR A 313 5.36 -8.35 -4.26
C TYR A 313 5.24 -6.83 -4.40
N GLN A 314 4.31 -6.22 -3.65
CA GLN A 314 4.06 -4.77 -3.63
C GLN A 314 4.23 -4.22 -2.20
N PRO A 315 5.45 -3.94 -1.75
CA PRO A 315 5.69 -3.40 -0.41
C PRO A 315 5.15 -1.98 -0.26
N CYS A 316 4.82 -1.62 0.99
CA CYS A 316 4.46 -0.26 1.35
C CYS A 316 5.70 0.64 1.43
N VAL A 317 5.57 1.88 0.95
CA VAL A 317 6.47 3.01 1.21
C VAL A 317 5.66 4.12 1.87
N MET A 318 6.20 4.79 2.88
CA MET A 318 5.49 5.86 3.59
C MET A 318 6.34 7.13 3.75
N PRO A 319 5.72 8.32 3.82
CA PRO A 319 6.43 9.54 4.18
C PRO A 319 6.90 9.54 5.64
N GLY A 320 6.20 8.79 6.51
CA GLY A 320 6.35 8.80 7.95
C GLY A 320 5.47 9.83 8.64
N ASP A 321 5.18 9.60 9.91
CA ASP A 321 4.41 10.51 10.75
C ASP A 321 5.14 11.85 10.91
N LEU A 322 4.49 12.91 10.42
CA LEU A 322 5.01 14.28 10.54
C LEU A 322 5.16 14.72 12.00
N GLN A 323 4.20 14.37 12.86
CA GLN A 323 4.17 14.84 14.24
C GLN A 323 5.21 14.14 15.12
N GLU A 324 5.68 12.97 14.69
CA GLU A 324 6.78 12.22 15.31
C GLU A 324 8.13 12.53 14.63
N ARG A 325 8.14 13.49 13.71
CA ARG A 325 9.33 13.95 12.96
C ARG A 325 9.97 12.83 12.14
N HIS A 326 9.24 11.81 11.69
CA HIS A 326 9.82 10.69 10.93
C HIS A 326 10.27 11.09 9.52
N ARG A 327 9.63 12.14 8.99
CA ARG A 327 9.76 12.60 7.62
C ARG A 327 11.17 12.99 7.21
N ARG A 328 11.93 13.65 8.09
CA ARG A 328 13.32 14.11 7.88
C ARG A 328 13.47 14.72 6.48
N HIS A 329 12.60 15.69 6.18
CA HIS A 329 12.51 16.36 4.87
C HIS A 329 12.66 15.43 3.66
N GLY A 330 12.12 14.21 3.73
CA GLY A 330 12.04 13.21 2.65
C GLY A 330 13.06 12.07 2.69
N ASP A 331 14.07 12.14 3.55
CA ASP A 331 15.17 11.16 3.58
C ASP A 331 14.66 9.75 3.92
N PHE A 332 13.73 9.67 4.87
CA PHE A 332 13.12 8.41 5.29
C PHE A 332 12.33 7.73 4.16
N MET A 333 11.50 8.49 3.43
CA MET A 333 10.72 7.97 2.31
C MET A 333 11.60 7.59 1.13
N TRP A 334 12.61 8.41 0.81
CA TRP A 334 13.50 8.13 -0.30
C TRP A 334 14.32 6.85 -0.09
N ARG A 335 14.79 6.60 1.14
CA ARG A 335 15.51 5.37 1.45
C ARG A 335 14.66 4.13 1.22
N GLN A 336 13.37 4.18 1.58
CA GLN A 336 12.43 3.11 1.30
C GLN A 336 12.25 2.89 -0.21
N PHE A 337 12.08 3.95 -1.01
CA PHE A 337 12.03 3.81 -2.48
C PHE A 337 13.28 3.13 -3.04
N TYR A 338 14.47 3.59 -2.65
CA TYR A 338 15.73 2.98 -3.08
C TYR A 338 15.78 1.49 -2.73
N ASN A 339 15.38 1.13 -1.50
CA ASN A 339 15.35 -0.24 -1.03
C ASN A 339 14.34 -1.11 -1.79
N MET A 340 13.13 -0.62 -2.06
CA MET A 340 12.10 -1.41 -2.75
C MET A 340 12.39 -1.55 -4.25
N VAL A 341 12.98 -0.54 -4.89
CA VAL A 341 13.36 -0.66 -6.31
C VAL A 341 14.55 -1.60 -6.48
N ARG A 342 15.59 -1.51 -5.63
CA ARG A 342 16.75 -2.43 -5.72
C ARG A 342 16.39 -3.87 -5.34
N LEU A 343 15.33 -4.07 -4.54
CA LEU A 343 14.78 -5.39 -4.25
C LEU A 343 14.18 -6.06 -5.50
N GLY A 344 13.77 -5.27 -6.49
CA GLY A 344 12.98 -5.76 -7.63
C GLY A 344 11.51 -5.94 -7.28
N ALA A 345 10.94 -5.09 -6.43
CA ALA A 345 9.50 -5.09 -6.14
C ALA A 345 8.68 -4.95 -7.44
N ALA A 346 7.57 -5.69 -7.53
CA ALA A 346 6.71 -5.69 -8.72
C ALA A 346 5.94 -4.38 -8.88
N GLY A 347 5.60 -3.72 -7.76
CA GLY A 347 5.00 -2.40 -7.69
C GLY A 347 5.28 -1.79 -6.32
N ILE A 348 4.87 -0.55 -6.09
CA ILE A 348 4.98 0.08 -4.75
C ILE A 348 3.62 0.66 -4.36
N TYR A 349 3.23 0.40 -3.12
CA TYR A 349 2.04 0.99 -2.50
C TYR A 349 2.44 2.12 -1.56
N ILE A 350 1.83 3.30 -1.67
CA ILE A 350 2.06 4.40 -0.74
C ILE A 350 1.02 4.38 0.37
N SER A 351 1.50 4.27 1.60
CA SER A 351 0.69 4.42 2.81
C SER A 351 0.97 5.79 3.44
N MET A 352 0.21 6.85 3.16
CA MET A 352 -1.06 6.92 2.41
C MET A 352 -1.17 8.22 1.60
N PHE A 353 -2.18 8.35 0.74
CA PHE A 353 -2.46 9.61 0.04
C PHE A 353 -2.94 10.69 1.00
N ASP A 354 -4.06 10.49 1.71
CA ASP A 354 -4.80 11.52 2.46
C ASP A 354 -4.93 11.27 3.97
N GLU A 355 -4.11 10.43 4.60
CA GLU A 355 -4.21 10.06 6.03
C GLU A 355 -3.80 11.17 7.04
N PHE A 356 -4.49 12.32 7.01
CA PHE A 356 -4.23 13.49 7.87
C PHE A 356 -4.47 13.22 9.37
N ASN A 357 -5.30 12.25 9.71
CA ASN A 357 -5.57 11.80 11.08
C ASN A 357 -4.44 10.92 11.67
N GLU A 358 -3.53 10.41 10.85
CA GLU A 358 -2.35 9.64 11.31
C GLU A 358 -1.01 10.29 10.96
N GLY A 359 -1.00 11.37 10.18
CA GLY A 359 0.22 12.09 9.82
C GLY A 359 1.06 11.44 8.72
N ASN A 360 0.54 10.41 8.05
CA ASN A 360 1.23 9.63 7.01
C ASN A 360 0.82 9.99 5.58
N GLN A 361 0.13 11.11 5.39
CA GLN A 361 -0.33 11.58 4.09
C GLN A 361 0.82 12.11 3.20
N ILE A 362 0.76 11.82 1.90
CA ILE A 362 1.57 12.50 0.87
C ILE A 362 0.82 13.68 0.23
N ALA A 363 -0.49 13.81 0.44
CA ALA A 363 -1.30 14.95 0.02
C ALA A 363 -0.76 16.27 0.58
N ARG A 364 -1.09 17.38 -0.11
CA ARG A 364 -0.53 18.68 0.24
C ARG A 364 -0.83 19.05 1.69
N THR A 365 0.23 19.31 2.44
CA THR A 365 0.21 19.55 3.89
C THR A 365 0.75 20.94 4.17
N ALA A 366 0.29 21.59 5.24
CA ALA A 366 0.77 22.88 5.71
C ALA A 366 2.30 22.95 5.65
N ALA A 367 2.82 23.86 4.82
CA ALA A 367 4.25 23.96 4.54
C ALA A 367 5.01 24.62 5.69
N THR A 368 4.37 25.60 6.35
CA THR A 368 5.00 26.38 7.43
C THR A 368 4.12 26.48 8.67
N ALA A 369 4.72 26.82 9.80
CA ALA A 369 3.98 27.11 11.03
C ALA A 369 2.93 28.23 10.88
N ALA A 370 3.02 29.09 9.85
CA ALA A 370 2.00 30.11 9.56
C ALA A 370 0.67 29.50 9.07
N ASP A 371 0.70 28.27 8.58
CA ASP A 371 -0.41 27.57 7.92
C ASP A 371 -1.13 26.56 8.81
N VAL A 372 -0.76 26.48 10.09
CA VAL A 372 -1.45 25.65 11.10
C VAL A 372 -2.26 26.52 12.07
N PRO A 373 -3.33 26.00 12.69
CA PRO A 373 -4.12 26.75 13.66
C PRO A 373 -3.31 27.18 14.88
N SER A 374 -3.53 28.41 15.34
CA SER A 374 -2.83 28.93 16.50
C SER A 374 -3.14 28.11 17.76
N GLY A 375 -2.11 27.85 18.56
CA GLY A 375 -2.22 27.06 19.79
C GLY A 375 -2.53 25.58 19.60
N SER A 376 -2.55 25.07 18.35
CA SER A 376 -2.86 23.65 18.08
C SER A 376 -1.76 22.67 18.44
N GLY A 377 -0.50 23.12 18.45
CA GLY A 377 0.66 22.24 18.61
C GLY A 377 0.96 21.35 17.38
N ILE A 378 0.23 21.53 16.27
CA ILE A 378 0.46 20.78 15.03
C ILE A 378 1.72 21.30 14.35
N TRP A 379 2.63 20.40 14.00
CA TRP A 379 3.81 20.69 13.20
C TRP A 379 3.47 20.77 11.71
N ALA A 380 4.06 21.74 11.03
CA ALA A 380 4.08 21.87 9.57
C ALA A 380 5.29 21.14 8.97
N LEU A 381 5.40 21.11 7.63
CA LEU A 381 6.48 20.36 6.96
C LEU A 381 7.89 20.89 7.25
N ASP A 382 8.02 22.16 7.67
CA ASP A 382 9.29 22.81 8.05
C ASP A 382 9.71 22.59 9.52
N GLU A 383 9.12 21.60 10.20
CA GLU A 383 9.31 21.33 11.64
C GLU A 383 10.76 21.12 12.10
N ASP A 384 11.62 20.68 11.19
CA ASP A 384 13.05 20.44 11.43
C ASP A 384 13.95 21.62 10.98
N GLY A 385 13.34 22.74 10.57
CA GLY A 385 14.02 23.92 10.05
C GLY A 385 14.31 23.87 8.55
N THR A 386 13.99 22.78 7.86
CA THR A 386 14.16 22.65 6.41
C THR A 386 12.87 22.99 5.69
N ALA A 387 12.88 24.05 4.88
CA ALA A 387 11.70 24.43 4.09
C ALA A 387 11.30 23.30 3.14
N CYS A 388 10.04 22.87 3.22
CA CYS A 388 9.43 21.88 2.34
C CYS A 388 8.17 22.47 1.71
N SER A 389 8.06 22.45 0.38
CA SER A 389 6.82 22.85 -0.29
C SER A 389 5.69 21.88 0.06
N SER A 390 4.45 22.36 0.05
CA SER A 390 3.30 21.53 0.43
C SER A 390 3.13 20.29 -0.44
N ASP A 391 3.56 20.36 -1.71
CA ASP A 391 3.52 19.26 -2.68
C ASP A 391 4.76 18.35 -2.69
N TYR A 392 5.72 18.58 -1.81
CA TYR A 392 7.03 17.93 -1.86
C TYR A 392 6.93 16.39 -1.84
N TYR A 393 6.07 15.82 -1.00
CA TYR A 393 5.90 14.37 -0.92
C TYR A 393 5.19 13.75 -2.13
N LEU A 394 4.40 14.55 -2.87
CA LEU A 394 3.85 14.13 -4.16
C LEU A 394 4.98 14.06 -5.20
N ARG A 395 5.84 15.08 -5.27
CA ARG A 395 6.99 15.13 -6.20
C ARG A 395 7.96 13.99 -5.91
N LEU A 396 8.26 13.74 -4.63
CA LEU A 396 9.10 12.63 -4.19
C LEU A 396 8.55 11.26 -4.58
N THR A 397 7.22 11.10 -4.47
CA THR A 397 6.53 9.89 -4.93
C THR A 397 6.66 9.72 -6.45
N GLY A 398 6.55 10.81 -7.20
CA GLY A 398 6.77 10.81 -8.65
C GLY A 398 8.15 10.31 -9.03
N ASP A 399 9.20 10.76 -8.34
CA ASP A 399 10.56 10.28 -8.55
C ASP A 399 10.76 8.81 -8.20
N GLY A 400 10.19 8.36 -7.08
CA GLY A 400 10.19 6.95 -6.71
C GLY A 400 9.54 6.09 -7.80
N GLY A 401 8.43 6.57 -8.38
CA GLY A 401 7.78 5.94 -9.52
C GLY A 401 8.61 5.93 -10.79
N ARG A 402 9.33 7.02 -11.10
CA ARG A 402 10.27 7.06 -12.23
C ARG A 402 11.42 6.07 -12.04
N MET A 403 11.93 5.93 -10.82
CA MET A 403 12.98 4.97 -10.49
C MET A 403 12.49 3.53 -10.64
N LEU A 404 11.30 3.21 -10.15
CA LEU A 404 10.66 1.90 -10.32
C LEU A 404 10.50 1.53 -11.81
N LYS A 405 10.15 2.52 -12.65
CA LYS A 405 9.94 2.33 -14.10
C LYS A 405 11.25 2.36 -14.92
N GLY A 406 12.41 2.50 -14.27
CA GLY A 406 13.70 2.63 -14.95
C GLY A 406 13.87 3.92 -15.76
N GLN A 407 13.04 4.94 -15.53
CA GLN A 407 13.09 6.24 -16.21
C GLN A 407 14.17 7.14 -15.63
N ILE A 408 14.60 6.88 -14.39
CA ILE A 408 15.81 7.40 -13.78
C ILE A 408 16.63 6.22 -13.23
N ALA A 409 17.95 6.42 -13.12
CA ALA A 409 18.82 5.39 -12.57
C ALA A 409 18.47 5.08 -11.11
N LEU A 410 18.74 3.85 -10.67
CA LEU A 410 18.71 3.50 -9.25
C LEU A 410 19.76 4.35 -8.52
N THR A 411 19.32 5.19 -7.57
CA THR A 411 20.22 6.05 -6.79
C THR A 411 19.77 6.17 -5.33
N PRO A 412 20.70 6.07 -4.36
CA PRO A 412 20.39 6.34 -2.96
C PRO A 412 20.27 7.86 -2.69
N ASN A 413 20.77 8.70 -3.59
CA ASN A 413 20.69 10.15 -3.47
C ASN A 413 19.37 10.65 -4.05
N ARG A 414 18.61 11.40 -3.24
CA ARG A 414 17.33 11.97 -3.63
C ARG A 414 17.52 13.07 -4.68
N PRO A 415 16.85 12.98 -5.85
CA PRO A 415 17.02 13.98 -6.91
C PRO A 415 16.15 15.23 -6.71
N THR A 416 15.02 15.13 -6.00
CA THR A 416 14.11 16.26 -5.79
C THR A 416 14.47 17.11 -4.58
N SER A 417 14.54 18.43 -4.80
CA SER A 417 14.66 19.45 -3.74
C SER A 417 13.38 19.52 -2.89
N PRO A 418 13.50 19.64 -1.55
CA PRO A 418 12.38 19.92 -0.64
C PRO A 418 11.56 21.15 -1.03
N THR A 419 12.20 22.16 -1.60
CA THR A 419 11.55 23.36 -2.14
C THR A 419 11.21 23.21 -3.64
N ALA A 420 10.21 23.96 -4.10
CA ALA A 420 9.76 23.96 -5.49
C ALA A 420 10.53 24.96 -6.35
#